data_AF-A0A9L0IPR9-F1
#
_entry.id   AF-A0A9L0IPR9-F1
#
_cell.length_a   1.000
_cell.length_b   1.000
_cell.length_c   1.000
_cell.angle_alpha   90.00
_cell.angle_beta   90.00
_cell.angle_gamma   90.00
#
_symmetry.space_group_name_H-M   'P 1'
#
loop_
_entity.id
_entity.type
_entity.pdbx_description
1 polymer ?
#
loop_
_entity_poly.entity_id
_entity_poly.type
_entity_poly.pdbx_seq_one_letter_code
_entity_poly.pdbx_strand_id
1 'polypeptide(L)'
;SASFPQRTTEQKFLQSITGAEKYFIGLLYQHAEKRWRWINNSIFTGNVTNQHQDFNCVTIGLTKTYDAASCYVNYRWICEKSVK
;
A
#
# COMPACT_ATOMS: atom_id res chain seq x y z
N SER A 1 4.49 14.90 -10.85
CA SER A 1 4.27 13.45 -10.90
C SER A 1 4.18 12.90 -9.50
N ALA A 2 2.98 12.53 -9.06
CA ALA A 2 2.75 11.75 -7.86
C ALA A 2 1.63 10.77 -8.19
N SER A 3 1.92 9.48 -8.02
CA SER A 3 1.07 8.35 -8.35
C SER A 3 1.14 7.40 -7.14
N PHE A 4 0.08 6.62 -6.92
CA PHE A 4 -0.29 5.73 -5.80
C PHE A 4 -1.06 6.41 -4.68
N PRO A 5 -2.06 5.74 -4.04
CA PRO A 5 -3.36 6.32 -3.65
C PRO A 5 -3.25 7.39 -2.57
N GLN A 6 -2.76 8.56 -2.97
CA GLN A 6 -2.69 9.77 -2.16
C GLN A 6 -4.03 10.51 -2.17
N ARG A 7 -4.92 10.16 -3.11
CA ARG A 7 -6.27 10.75 -3.23
C ARG A 7 -7.34 9.78 -2.74
N THR A 8 -8.31 10.33 -2.02
CA THR A 8 -9.45 9.58 -1.47
C THR A 8 -10.26 8.87 -2.55
N THR A 9 -10.40 9.47 -3.74
CA THR A 9 -11.11 8.86 -4.88
C THR A 9 -10.41 7.63 -5.41
N GLU A 10 -9.08 7.67 -5.51
CA GLU A 10 -8.26 6.55 -5.99
C GLU A 10 -8.33 5.38 -5.01
N GLN A 11 -8.21 5.66 -3.70
CA GLN A 11 -8.35 4.66 -2.66
C GLN A 11 -9.74 3.97 -2.71
N LYS A 12 -10.83 4.74 -2.86
CA LYS A 12 -12.18 4.20 -3.01
C LYS A 12 -12.33 3.33 -4.26
N PHE A 13 -11.75 3.76 -5.37
CA PHE A 13 -11.76 2.99 -6.61
C PHE A 13 -11.03 1.66 -6.44
N LEU A 14 -9.81 1.67 -5.88
CA LEU A 14 -9.04 0.44 -5.61
C LEU A 14 -9.81 -0.51 -4.68
N GLN A 15 -10.46 0.02 -3.63
CA GLN A 15 -11.33 -0.79 -2.76
C GLN A 15 -12.51 -1.41 -3.50
N SER A 16 -13.12 -0.69 -4.46
CA SER A 16 -14.25 -1.24 -5.23
C SER A 16 -13.86 -2.37 -6.18
N ILE A 17 -12.62 -2.41 -6.67
CA ILE A 17 -12.17 -3.43 -7.65
C ILE A 17 -11.44 -4.62 -7.02
N THR A 18 -10.94 -4.47 -5.78
CA THR A 18 -10.14 -5.51 -5.11
C THR A 18 -10.98 -6.59 -4.44
N GLY A 19 -12.25 -6.31 -4.11
CA GLY A 19 -13.16 -7.30 -3.56
C GLY A 19 -12.67 -7.89 -2.24
N ALA A 20 -12.64 -9.23 -2.13
CA ALA A 20 -12.27 -9.96 -0.92
C ALA A 20 -10.79 -10.42 -0.87
N GLU A 21 -9.97 -10.03 -1.85
CA GLU A 21 -8.57 -10.46 -1.94
C GLU A 21 -7.60 -9.39 -1.42
N LYS A 22 -6.40 -9.81 -0.99
CA LYS A 22 -5.33 -8.88 -0.59
C LYS A 22 -4.42 -8.59 -1.77
N TYR A 23 -4.10 -7.31 -1.95
CA TYR A 23 -3.20 -6.85 -3.00
C TYR A 23 -2.09 -6.00 -2.41
N PHE A 24 -0.85 -6.34 -2.73
CA PHE A 24 0.29 -5.47 -2.49
C PHE A 24 0.18 -4.19 -3.31
N ILE A 25 0.63 -3.11 -2.68
CA ILE A 25 0.81 -1.80 -3.29
C ILE A 25 2.24 -1.33 -3.06
N GLY A 26 2.68 -0.31 -3.79
CA GLY A 26 4.02 0.25 -3.70
C GLY A 26 4.30 1.07 -2.43
N LEU A 27 3.95 0.57 -1.25
CA LEU A 27 4.18 1.21 0.06
C LEU A 27 5.05 0.28 0.94
N LEU A 28 6.18 0.80 1.42
CA LEU A 28 7.22 0.04 2.12
C LEU A 28 7.61 0.73 3.42
N TYR A 29 7.95 -0.06 4.44
CA TYR A 29 8.49 0.46 5.70
C TYR A 29 9.99 0.74 5.56
N GLN A 30 10.40 1.97 5.88
CA GLN A 30 11.79 2.40 5.85
C GLN A 30 12.36 2.40 7.28
N HIS A 31 13.16 1.38 7.60
CA HIS A 31 13.75 1.19 8.94
C HIS A 31 14.64 2.35 9.38
N ALA A 32 15.44 2.91 8.48
CA ALA A 32 16.36 4.01 8.78
C ALA A 32 15.64 5.27 9.30
N GLU A 33 14.42 5.51 8.82
CA GLU A 33 13.63 6.70 9.15
C GLU A 33 12.40 6.39 10.01
N LYS A 34 12.20 5.11 10.35
CA LYS A 34 11.08 4.56 11.12
C LYS A 34 9.71 5.00 10.59
N ARG A 35 9.53 5.03 9.26
CA ARG A 35 8.29 5.50 8.62
C ARG A 35 7.97 4.78 7.33
N TRP A 36 6.71 4.86 6.91
CA TRP A 36 6.25 4.33 5.64
C TRP A 36 6.51 5.31 4.48
N ARG A 37 7.00 4.79 3.36
CA ARG A 37 7.21 5.55 2.13
C ARG A 37 6.70 4.81 0.91
N TRP A 38 6.17 5.58 -0.03
CA TRP A 38 5.87 5.08 -1.36
C TRP A 38 7.18 4.73 -2.10
N ILE A 39 7.12 3.83 -3.06
CA ILE A 39 8.27 3.41 -3.90
C ILE A 39 8.92 4.56 -4.68
N ASN A 40 8.26 5.72 -4.79
CA ASN A 40 8.81 6.95 -5.37
C ASN A 40 9.47 7.89 -4.34
N ASN A 41 9.78 7.39 -3.14
CA ASN A 41 10.31 8.12 -1.99
C ASN A 41 9.39 9.19 -1.38
N SER A 42 8.15 9.34 -1.84
CA SER A 42 7.21 10.26 -1.16
C SER A 42 6.76 9.72 0.20
N ILE A 43 6.52 10.63 1.15
CA ILE A 43 6.11 10.29 2.52
C ILE A 43 4.65 9.84 2.52
N PHE A 44 4.38 8.72 3.19
CA PHE A 44 3.01 8.31 3.46
C PHE A 44 2.45 9.03 4.69
N THR A 45 1.29 9.65 4.55
CA THR A 45 0.61 10.42 5.61
C THR A 45 -0.61 9.72 6.19
N GLY A 46 -0.94 8.51 5.72
CA GLY A 46 -2.07 7.73 6.24
C GLY A 46 -1.70 6.88 7.46
N ASN A 47 -2.63 6.02 7.86
CA ASN A 47 -2.42 5.06 8.94
C ASN A 47 -2.30 3.62 8.39
N VAL A 48 -1.31 2.88 8.88
CA VAL A 48 -1.13 1.44 8.59
C VAL A 48 -1.56 0.64 9.82
N THR A 49 -2.45 -0.33 9.63
CA THR A 49 -2.94 -1.26 10.66
C THR A 49 -2.14 -2.56 10.67
N ASN A 50 -2.29 -3.37 11.72
CA ASN A 50 -1.66 -4.69 11.84
C ASN A 50 -0.12 -4.67 11.76
N GLN A 51 0.50 -3.60 12.26
CA GLN A 51 1.96 -3.44 12.23
C GLN A 51 2.64 -4.51 13.10
N HIS A 52 3.67 -5.15 12.54
CA HIS A 52 4.51 -6.13 13.19
C HIS A 52 5.97 -5.88 12.79
N GLN A 53 6.94 -6.25 13.63
CA GLN A 53 8.36 -5.93 13.42
C GLN A 53 8.91 -6.43 12.07
N ASP A 54 8.41 -7.56 11.59
CA ASP A 54 8.83 -8.18 10.32
C ASP A 54 7.96 -7.78 9.11
N PHE A 55 6.94 -6.95 9.31
CA PHE A 55 5.99 -6.58 8.26
C PHE A 55 6.40 -5.25 7.62
N ASN A 56 7.14 -5.38 6.52
CA ASN A 56 7.73 -4.23 5.81
C ASN A 56 6.96 -3.85 4.54
N CYS A 57 5.91 -4.57 4.17
CA CYS A 57 5.08 -4.34 3.00
C CYS A 57 3.63 -4.04 3.40
N VAL A 58 2.84 -3.47 2.49
CA VAL A 58 1.44 -3.14 2.74
C VAL A 58 0.51 -3.76 1.73
N THR A 59 -0.62 -4.25 2.21
CA THR A 59 -1.74 -4.75 1.40
C THR A 59 -3.01 -3.92 1.59
N ILE A 60 -3.86 -3.92 0.56
CA ILE A 60 -5.24 -3.40 0.58
C ILE A 60 -6.21 -4.43 0.02
N GLY A 61 -7.52 -4.22 0.20
CA GLY A 61 -8.58 -4.97 -0.48
C GLY A 61 -9.57 -5.59 0.49
N LEU A 62 -9.26 -6.79 0.99
CA LEU A 62 -10.07 -7.52 1.99
C LEU A 62 -10.58 -6.61 3.13
N THR A 63 -9.77 -5.64 3.55
CA THR A 63 -10.13 -4.60 4.50
C THR A 63 -10.16 -3.23 3.82
N LYS A 64 -10.84 -2.26 4.45
CA LYS A 64 -10.85 -0.86 4.00
C LYS A 64 -9.60 -0.08 4.48
N THR A 65 -8.61 -0.77 5.05
CA THR A 65 -7.41 -0.19 5.67
C THR A 65 -6.16 -0.54 4.87
N TYR A 66 -5.06 0.14 5.19
CA TYR A 66 -3.73 -0.25 4.76
C TYR A 66 -3.17 -1.23 5.78
N ASP A 67 -3.04 -2.51 5.43
CA ASP A 67 -2.59 -3.54 6.37
C ASP A 67 -1.12 -3.86 6.14
N ALA A 68 -0.31 -3.77 7.20
CA ALA A 68 1.05 -4.26 7.16
C ALA A 68 1.05 -5.79 6.94
N ALA A 69 1.99 -6.25 6.14
CA ALA A 69 2.13 -7.65 5.77
C ALA A 69 3.62 -8.00 5.61
N SER A 70 3.93 -9.29 5.79
CA SER A 70 5.23 -9.84 5.41
C SER A 70 5.41 -9.75 3.90
N CYS A 71 6.55 -9.21 3.47
CA CYS A 71 6.93 -9.09 2.06
C CYS A 71 7.18 -10.45 1.38
N TYR A 72 7.33 -11.52 2.17
CA TYR A 72 7.63 -12.87 1.67
C TYR A 72 6.38 -13.70 1.38
N VAL A 73 5.19 -13.19 1.71
CA VAL A 73 3.93 -13.85 1.39
C VAL A 73 3.57 -13.57 -0.07
N ASN A 74 3.01 -14.56 -0.75
CA ASN A 74 2.65 -14.45 -2.16
C ASN A 74 1.20 -13.93 -2.30
N TYR A 75 1.03 -12.60 -2.30
CA TYR A 75 -0.24 -11.94 -2.65
C TYR A 75 -0.19 -11.37 -4.07
N ARG A 76 -1.36 -11.09 -4.63
CA ARG A 76 -1.47 -10.33 -5.89
C ARG A 76 -0.95 -8.90 -5.68
N TRP A 77 -0.69 -8.18 -6.75
CA TRP A 77 -0.22 -6.79 -6.69
C TRP A 77 -0.98 -5.89 -7.66
N ILE A 78 -1.01 -4.60 -7.34
CA ILE A 78 -1.58 -3.56 -8.20
C ILE A 78 -0.45 -2.68 -8.69
N CYS A 79 -0.34 -2.56 -10.02
CA CYS A 79 0.59 -1.64 -10.66
C CYS A 79 -0.17 -0.40 -11.15
N GLU A 80 0.49 0.75 -11.14
CA GLU A 80 0.01 1.97 -11.78
C GLU A 80 1.01 2.41 -12.84
N LYS A 81 0.49 2.99 -13.93
CA LYS A 81 1.27 3.70 -14.94
C LYS A 81 0.52 4.96 -15.34
N SER A 82 1.23 6.02 -15.66
CA SER A 82 0.62 7.19 -16.28
C SER A 82 0.23 6.88 -17.72
N VAL A 83 -0.94 7.36 -18.16
CA VAL A 83 -1.32 7.35 -19.57
C VAL A 83 -0.48 8.45 -20.26
N LYS A 84 0.22 8.08 -21.33
CA LYS A 84 0.97 9.03 -22.17
C LYS A 84 0.04 9.70 -23.16
#